data_AF-A0A516X0T6-F1
#
_entry.id   AF-A0A516X0T6-F1
#
_cell.length_a   1.000
_cell.length_b   1.000
_cell.length_c   1.000
_cell.angle_alpha   90.00
_cell.angle_beta   90.00
_cell.angle_gamma   90.00
#
_symmetry.space_group_name_H-M   'P 1'
#
loop_
_entity.id
_entity.type
_entity.pdbx_description
1 polymer ?
#
loop_
_entity_poly.entity_id
_entity_poly.type
_entity_poly.pdbx_seq_one_letter_code
_entity_poly.pdbx_strand_id
1 'polypeptide(L)'
;MIPVWAVTLTYDTSPTPETLDAWEDALAGIDAHVSAAAGRTQVVAHIDTLDAPSAIEDALAHTTKVVKIDAVGIETLRDDLYEQAALAPTLPELMSAPEVGDLLGVSRQRVHQLRHTAHFPLPLVELRTGPIWDAAAIRKFAADWDRKPGRPARRAS
;
A
#
# COMPACT_ATOMS: atom_id res chain seq x y z
N MET A 1 -19.62 -21.87 -7.82
CA MET A 1 -18.23 -21.93 -7.34
C MET A 1 -18.22 -21.19 -6.01
N ILE A 2 -17.72 -21.81 -4.95
CA ILE A 2 -17.54 -21.14 -3.66
C ILE A 2 -16.30 -20.25 -3.82
N PRO A 3 -16.35 -18.95 -3.49
CA PRO A 3 -15.17 -18.10 -3.54
C PRO A 3 -14.23 -18.39 -2.38
N VAL A 4 -12.94 -18.15 -2.60
CA VAL A 4 -11.90 -18.16 -1.57
C VAL A 4 -11.79 -16.74 -1.00
N TRP A 5 -11.68 -16.64 0.32
CA TRP A 5 -11.45 -15.39 1.04
C TRP A 5 -10.11 -15.46 1.78
N ALA A 6 -9.29 -14.42 1.60
CA ALA A 6 -8.11 -14.21 2.42
C ALA A 6 -8.50 -13.41 3.67
N VAL A 7 -8.29 -13.98 4.85
CA VAL A 7 -8.55 -13.34 6.14
C VAL A 7 -7.22 -13.09 6.85
N THR A 8 -6.87 -11.82 7.02
CA THR A 8 -5.65 -11.38 7.70
C THR A 8 -5.97 -10.97 9.13
N LEU A 9 -5.47 -11.72 10.10
CA LEU A 9 -5.54 -11.44 11.53
C LEU A 9 -4.21 -10.85 11.99
N THR A 10 -4.24 -9.65 12.57
CA THR A 10 -3.05 -8.94 13.06
C THR A 10 -3.00 -9.01 14.58
N TYR A 11 -1.81 -9.29 15.12
CA TYR A 11 -1.54 -9.39 16.55
C TYR A 11 -0.37 -8.49 16.95
N ASP A 12 -0.47 -7.85 18.12
CA ASP A 12 0.60 -7.04 18.70
C ASP A 12 1.54 -7.90 19.55
N THR A 13 2.31 -8.75 18.87
CA THR A 13 3.25 -9.68 19.50
C THR A 13 4.44 -9.96 18.59
N SER A 14 5.57 -10.32 19.20
CA SER A 14 6.80 -10.74 18.55
C SER A 14 7.22 -12.11 19.11
N PRO A 15 6.60 -13.20 18.65
CA PRO A 15 6.92 -14.56 19.08
C PRO A 15 8.33 -14.97 18.66
N THR A 16 8.87 -16.00 19.30
CA THR A 16 10.14 -16.59 18.88
C THR A 16 9.95 -17.37 17.56
N PRO A 17 11.02 -17.64 16.80
CA PRO A 17 10.92 -18.47 15.59
C PRO A 17 10.28 -19.83 15.85
N GLU A 18 10.62 -20.49 16.95
CA GLU A 18 10.04 -21.80 17.30
C GLU A 18 8.54 -21.72 17.59
N THR A 19 8.08 -20.58 18.13
CA THR A 19 6.66 -20.33 18.36
C THR A 19 5.92 -20.06 17.05
N LEU A 20 6.56 -19.36 16.11
CA LEU A 20 6.01 -19.12 14.77
C LEU A 20 5.84 -20.44 14.02
N ASP A 21 6.88 -21.27 13.99
CA ASP A 21 6.84 -22.59 13.34
C ASP A 21 5.72 -23.45 13.94
N ALA A 22 5.59 -23.46 15.28
CA ALA A 22 4.53 -24.19 15.96
C ALA A 22 3.11 -23.65 15.64
N TRP A 23 2.97 -22.34 15.42
CA TRP A 23 1.69 -21.75 14.99
C TRP A 23 1.36 -22.11 13.54
N GLU A 24 2.35 -22.08 12.65
CA GLU A 24 2.21 -22.46 11.24
C GLU A 24 1.79 -23.92 11.11
N ASP A 25 2.48 -24.84 11.81
CA ASP A 25 2.13 -26.26 11.85
C ASP A 25 0.70 -26.50 12.37
N ALA A 26 0.30 -25.76 13.43
CA ALA A 26 -1.03 -25.91 14.02
C ALA A 26 -2.17 -25.35 13.13
N LEU A 27 -1.84 -24.44 12.20
CA LEU A 27 -2.80 -23.78 11.31
C LEU A 27 -2.77 -24.32 9.87
N ALA A 28 -1.86 -25.24 9.55
CA ALA A 28 -1.76 -25.88 8.23
C ALA A 28 -3.07 -26.52 7.74
N GLY A 29 -4.01 -26.85 8.65
CA GLY A 29 -5.31 -27.41 8.31
C GLY A 29 -6.31 -26.46 7.65
N ILE A 30 -6.05 -25.14 7.65
CA ILE A 30 -6.93 -24.11 7.05
C ILE A 30 -6.20 -23.26 6.00
N ASP A 31 -5.14 -23.82 5.39
CA ASP A 31 -4.30 -23.13 4.40
C ASP A 31 -3.89 -21.73 4.88
N ALA A 32 -3.33 -21.67 6.09
CA ALA A 32 -2.91 -20.43 6.71
C ALA A 32 -1.40 -20.36 6.85
N HIS A 33 -0.86 -19.15 6.71
CA HIS A 33 0.54 -18.85 6.94
C HIS A 33 0.70 -17.79 8.04
N VAL A 34 1.84 -17.83 8.71
CA VAL A 34 2.14 -16.93 9.83
C VAL A 34 3.41 -16.15 9.52
N SER A 35 3.38 -14.84 9.71
CA SER A 35 4.55 -13.98 9.51
C SER A 35 4.70 -12.99 10.66
N ALA A 36 5.93 -12.67 11.04
CA ALA A 36 6.20 -11.64 12.04
C ALA A 36 7.20 -10.62 11.50
N ALA A 37 6.86 -9.34 11.58
CA ALA A 37 7.71 -8.24 11.17
C ALA A 37 7.43 -6.98 12.01
N ALA A 38 8.50 -6.24 12.34
CA ALA A 38 8.42 -4.92 12.98
C ALA A 38 7.52 -4.86 14.23
N GLY A 39 7.55 -5.89 15.08
CA GLY A 39 6.76 -5.93 16.32
C GLY A 39 5.37 -6.56 16.20
N ARG A 40 4.93 -6.88 14.97
CA ARG A 40 3.59 -7.41 14.69
C ARG A 40 3.67 -8.81 14.12
N THR A 41 2.66 -9.62 14.43
CA THR A 41 2.44 -10.92 13.79
C THR A 41 1.17 -10.88 12.97
N GLN A 42 1.19 -11.46 11.78
CA GLN A 42 0.03 -11.64 10.92
C GLN A 42 -0.19 -13.13 10.67
N VAL A 43 -1.43 -13.56 10.82
CA VAL A 43 -1.92 -14.86 10.34
C VAL A 43 -2.83 -14.56 9.17
N VAL A 44 -2.54 -15.13 8.01
CA VAL A 44 -3.39 -15.02 6.82
C VAL A 44 -3.92 -16.41 6.52
N ALA A 45 -5.24 -16.56 6.51
CA ALA A 45 -5.93 -17.82 6.21
C ALA A 45 -6.75 -17.71 4.93
N HIS A 46 -6.73 -18.75 4.11
CA HIS A 46 -7.48 -18.82 2.85
C HIS A 46 -8.70 -19.76 3.04
N ILE A 47 -9.90 -19.18 3.07
CA ILE A 47 -11.13 -19.87 3.49
C ILE A 47 -12.15 -19.94 2.34
N ASP A 48 -12.56 -21.16 1.99
CA ASP A 48 -13.65 -21.44 1.03
C ASP A 48 -15.03 -21.23 1.68
N THR A 49 -15.69 -20.11 1.39
CA THR A 49 -17.04 -19.88 1.90
C THR A 49 -17.84 -18.89 1.06
N LEU A 50 -19.16 -18.83 1.27
CA LEU A 50 -20.07 -18.03 0.45
C LEU A 50 -19.94 -16.52 0.70
N ASP A 51 -19.50 -16.10 1.88
CA ASP A 51 -19.45 -14.69 2.27
C ASP A 51 -18.30 -14.36 3.25
N ALA A 52 -17.92 -13.09 3.28
CA ALA A 52 -16.83 -12.60 4.13
C ALA A 52 -17.06 -12.80 5.63
N PRO A 53 -18.26 -12.56 6.21
CA PRO A 53 -18.50 -12.82 7.63
C PRO A 53 -18.22 -14.27 8.03
N SER A 54 -18.67 -15.24 7.24
CA SER A 54 -18.41 -16.66 7.50
C SER A 54 -16.91 -16.96 7.47
N ALA A 55 -16.16 -16.33 6.55
CA ALA A 55 -14.72 -16.52 6.45
C ALA A 55 -13.99 -16.02 7.70
N ILE A 56 -14.42 -14.86 8.22
CA ILE A 56 -13.89 -14.28 9.47
C ILE A 56 -14.17 -15.20 10.66
N GLU A 57 -15.41 -15.68 10.78
CA GLU A 57 -15.82 -16.58 11.86
C GLU A 57 -14.99 -17.87 11.85
N ASP A 58 -14.82 -18.49 10.68
CA ASP A 58 -14.02 -19.70 10.51
C ASP A 58 -12.53 -19.46 10.83
N ALA A 59 -11.95 -18.37 10.32
CA ALA A 59 -10.56 -18.03 10.59
C ALA A 59 -10.31 -17.78 12.10
N LEU A 60 -11.21 -17.05 12.77
CA LEU A 60 -11.12 -16.82 14.22
C LEU A 60 -11.28 -18.11 15.02
N ALA A 61 -12.24 -18.97 14.66
CA ALA A 61 -12.51 -20.22 15.35
C ALA A 61 -11.31 -21.18 15.36
N HIS A 62 -10.45 -21.11 14.34
CA HIS A 62 -9.20 -21.85 14.27
C HIS A 62 -8.07 -21.09 14.97
N THR A 63 -7.89 -19.81 14.67
CA THR A 63 -6.71 -19.07 15.12
C THR A 63 -6.70 -18.83 16.63
N THR A 64 -7.85 -18.58 17.27
CA THR A 64 -7.94 -18.43 18.74
C THR A 64 -7.55 -19.72 19.51
N LYS A 65 -7.57 -20.88 18.85
CA LYS A 65 -7.09 -22.14 19.44
C LYS A 65 -5.55 -22.21 19.48
N VAL A 66 -4.87 -21.45 18.64
CA VAL A 66 -3.42 -21.47 18.46
C VAL A 66 -2.79 -20.23 19.06
N VAL A 67 -3.20 -19.05 18.60
CA VAL A 67 -2.76 -17.74 19.07
C VAL A 67 -3.65 -17.31 20.25
N LYS A 68 -3.12 -17.41 21.46
CA LYS A 68 -3.86 -17.21 22.73
C LYS A 68 -4.00 -15.74 23.17
N ILE A 69 -3.98 -14.83 22.22
CA ILE A 69 -4.15 -13.39 22.43
C ILE A 69 -5.15 -12.87 21.41
N ASP A 70 -5.80 -11.75 21.74
CA ASP A 70 -6.80 -11.16 20.86
C ASP A 70 -6.12 -10.50 19.65
N ALA A 71 -6.74 -10.64 18.48
CA ALA A 71 -6.33 -9.91 17.29
C ALA A 71 -6.62 -8.42 17.47
N VAL A 72 -5.63 -7.58 17.13
CA VAL A 72 -5.75 -6.11 17.14
C VAL A 72 -6.26 -5.56 15.81
N GLY A 73 -6.38 -6.41 14.79
CA GLY A 73 -6.95 -6.06 13.49
C GLY A 73 -7.39 -7.30 12.72
N ILE A 74 -8.47 -7.14 11.96
CA ILE A 74 -8.99 -8.16 11.04
C ILE A 74 -9.26 -7.47 9.71
N GLU A 75 -8.67 -8.00 8.65
CA GLU A 75 -8.97 -7.62 7.27
C GLU A 75 -9.47 -8.84 6.51
N THR A 76 -10.41 -8.64 5.61
CA THR A 76 -10.97 -9.72 4.79
C THR A 76 -11.19 -9.22 3.39
N LEU A 77 -10.66 -9.98 2.44
CA LEU A 77 -10.72 -9.67 1.03
C LEU A 77 -10.96 -10.97 0.27
N ARG A 78 -11.54 -10.88 -0.92
CA ARG A 78 -11.53 -12.04 -1.82
C ARG A 78 -10.09 -12.36 -2.19
N ASP A 79 -9.81 -13.64 -2.33
CA ASP A 79 -8.45 -14.15 -2.59
C ASP A 79 -7.85 -13.57 -3.87
N ASP A 80 -8.64 -13.47 -4.95
CA ASP A 80 -8.24 -12.86 -6.23
C ASP A 80 -7.76 -11.41 -6.09
N LEU A 81 -8.37 -10.66 -5.18
CA LEU A 81 -8.01 -9.28 -4.89
C LEU A 81 -6.81 -9.20 -3.92
N TYR A 82 -6.68 -10.16 -3.01
CA TYR A 82 -5.54 -10.26 -2.09
C TYR A 82 -4.25 -10.54 -2.86
N GLU A 83 -4.26 -11.50 -3.79
CA GLU A 83 -3.13 -11.79 -4.67
C GLU A 83 -2.74 -10.56 -5.52
N GLN A 84 -3.74 -9.87 -6.08
CA GLN A 84 -3.50 -8.63 -6.84
C GLN A 84 -2.84 -7.55 -5.99
N ALA A 85 -3.27 -7.40 -4.73
CA ALA A 85 -2.68 -6.45 -3.79
C ALA A 85 -1.26 -6.85 -3.38
N ALA A 86 -0.99 -8.14 -3.17
CA ALA A 86 0.34 -8.65 -2.84
C ALA A 86 1.36 -8.46 -3.99
N LEU A 87 0.88 -8.51 -5.24
CA LEU A 87 1.69 -8.23 -6.43
C LEU A 87 1.84 -6.73 -6.72
N ALA A 88 1.06 -5.87 -6.07
CA ALA A 88 1.16 -4.43 -6.26
C ALA A 88 2.50 -3.92 -5.70
N PRO A 89 3.20 -3.00 -6.40
CA PRO A 89 4.38 -2.37 -5.86
C PRO A 89 4.09 -1.71 -4.51
N THR A 90 4.87 -2.07 -3.47
CA THR A 90 4.76 -1.46 -2.14
C THR A 90 5.27 -0.01 -2.11
N LEU A 91 6.14 0.34 -3.07
CA LEU A 91 6.56 1.71 -3.32
C LEU A 91 5.71 2.32 -4.44
N PRO A 92 5.19 3.54 -4.24
CA PRO A 92 4.51 4.25 -5.32
C PRO A 92 5.50 4.51 -6.46
N GLU A 93 4.98 4.69 -7.68
CA GLU A 93 5.79 5.19 -8.79
C GLU A 93 6.36 6.57 -8.41
N LEU A 94 7.68 6.71 -8.49
CA LEU A 94 8.38 7.89 -8.06
C LEU A 94 8.72 8.77 -9.26
N MET A 95 8.60 10.09 -9.09
CA MET A 95 9.03 11.08 -10.07
C MET A 95 9.99 12.10 -9.44
N SER A 96 11.07 12.38 -10.16
CA SER A 96 12.02 13.46 -9.89
C SER A 96 11.59 14.77 -10.55
N ALA A 97 12.23 15.89 -10.18
CA ALA A 97 11.85 17.21 -10.70
C ALA A 97 11.92 17.35 -12.24
N PRO A 98 12.90 16.76 -12.95
CA PRO A 98 12.88 16.70 -14.42
C PRO A 98 11.66 15.95 -14.96
N GLU A 99 11.36 14.76 -14.45
CA GLU A 99 10.24 13.92 -14.93
C GLU A 99 8.88 14.60 -14.68
N VAL A 100 8.74 15.27 -13.54
CA VAL A 100 7.59 16.14 -13.26
C VAL A 100 7.51 17.29 -14.28
N GLY A 101 8.64 17.88 -14.64
CA GLY A 101 8.71 18.93 -15.65
C GLY A 101 8.25 18.43 -17.02
N ASP A 102 8.72 17.26 -17.42
CA ASP A 102 8.33 16.62 -18.68
C ASP A 102 6.83 16.30 -18.71
N LEU A 103 6.29 15.70 -17.63
CA LEU A 103 4.87 15.41 -17.50
C LEU A 103 4.00 16.68 -17.57
N LEU A 104 4.44 17.75 -16.91
CA LEU A 104 3.74 19.03 -16.86
C LEU A 104 4.06 19.93 -18.07
N GLY A 105 4.95 19.53 -18.98
CA GLY A 105 5.40 20.38 -20.08
C GLY A 105 6.00 21.71 -19.62
N VAL A 106 6.71 21.73 -18.49
CA VAL A 106 7.37 22.92 -17.93
C VAL A 106 8.82 22.63 -17.58
N SER A 107 9.64 23.67 -17.47
CA SER A 107 11.05 23.49 -17.07
C SER A 107 11.16 23.00 -15.62
N ARG A 108 12.28 22.32 -15.30
CA ARG A 108 12.64 21.97 -13.92
C ARG A 108 12.61 23.17 -12.96
N GLN A 109 13.03 24.35 -13.43
CA GLN A 109 12.97 25.57 -12.62
C GLN A 109 11.53 25.97 -12.30
N ARG A 110 10.60 25.79 -13.26
CA ARG A 110 9.18 26.05 -13.03
C ARG A 110 8.57 25.05 -12.04
N VAL A 111 8.97 23.77 -12.10
CA VAL A 111 8.59 22.78 -11.08
C VAL A 111 9.03 23.23 -9.68
N HIS A 112 10.27 23.75 -9.56
CA HIS A 112 10.75 24.29 -8.29
C HIS A 112 9.96 25.52 -7.80
N GLN A 113 9.37 26.31 -8.68
CA GLN A 113 8.46 27.39 -8.27
C GLN A 113 7.10 26.84 -7.84
N LEU A 114 6.56 25.87 -8.59
CA LEU A 114 5.25 25.27 -8.31
C LEU A 114 5.23 24.59 -6.93
N ARG A 115 6.34 23.97 -6.51
CA ARG A 115 6.44 23.33 -5.18
C ARG A 115 6.11 24.27 -4.01
N HIS A 116 6.25 25.58 -4.19
CA HIS A 116 5.97 26.57 -3.16
C HIS A 116 4.53 27.10 -3.20
N THR A 117 3.69 26.53 -4.07
CA THR A 117 2.26 26.86 -4.16
C THR A 117 1.43 25.85 -3.36
N ALA A 118 0.33 26.30 -2.76
CA ALA A 118 -0.46 25.50 -1.81
C ALA A 118 -1.07 24.22 -2.41
N HIS A 119 -1.23 24.14 -3.73
CA HIS A 119 -1.92 23.03 -4.40
C HIS A 119 -0.96 22.05 -5.08
N PHE A 120 0.33 22.34 -5.09
CA PHE A 120 1.31 21.42 -5.66
C PHE A 120 1.61 20.28 -4.67
N PRO A 121 1.73 19.02 -5.14
CA PRO A 121 2.01 17.90 -4.26
C PRO A 121 3.28 18.09 -3.43
N LEU A 122 3.20 17.71 -2.15
CA LEU A 122 4.37 17.61 -1.29
C LEU A 122 5.23 16.43 -1.76
N PRO A 123 6.56 16.57 -1.74
CA PRO A 123 7.44 15.45 -2.05
C PRO A 123 7.36 14.38 -0.97
N LEU A 124 7.43 13.12 -1.37
CA LEU A 124 7.55 11.99 -0.46
C LEU A 124 8.89 12.01 0.28
N VAL A 125 9.94 12.48 -0.41
CA VAL A 125 11.29 12.51 0.12
C VAL A 125 12.08 13.69 -0.47
N GLU A 126 12.93 14.29 0.35
CA GLU A 126 13.89 15.32 -0.05
C GLU A 126 15.30 14.72 -0.05
N LEU A 127 15.82 14.36 -1.22
CA LEU A 127 17.19 13.86 -1.37
C LEU A 127 18.17 15.02 -1.60
N ARG A 128 19.47 14.75 -1.41
CA ARG A 128 20.53 15.70 -1.79
C ARG A 128 20.49 16.10 -3.27
N THR A 129 20.06 15.18 -4.14
CA THR A 129 19.93 15.39 -5.59
C THR A 129 18.65 16.16 -5.98
N GLY A 130 17.66 16.21 -5.09
CA GLY A 130 16.40 16.91 -5.26
C GLY A 130 15.20 16.17 -4.64
N PRO A 131 14.02 16.83 -4.63
CA PRO A 131 12.76 16.22 -4.19
C PRO A 131 12.28 15.10 -5.11
N ILE A 132 11.62 14.11 -4.51
CA ILE A 132 10.95 12.99 -5.18
C ILE A 132 9.47 12.99 -4.79
N TRP A 133 8.60 12.85 -5.78
CA TRP A 133 7.14 12.85 -5.61
C TRP A 133 6.53 11.50 -5.95
N ASP A 134 5.34 11.26 -5.41
CA ASP A 134 4.41 10.26 -5.93
C ASP A 134 3.91 10.70 -7.32
N ALA A 135 4.18 9.88 -8.34
CA ALA A 135 3.73 10.12 -9.70
C ALA A 135 2.20 10.23 -9.81
N ALA A 136 1.45 9.47 -9.00
CA ALA A 136 -0.02 9.53 -9.00
C ALA A 136 -0.52 10.89 -8.51
N ALA A 137 0.11 11.45 -7.47
CA ALA A 137 -0.23 12.78 -6.96
C ALA A 137 0.07 13.88 -8.00
N ILE A 138 1.19 13.77 -8.72
CA ILE A 138 1.54 14.71 -9.79
C ILE A 138 0.58 14.59 -10.97
N ARG A 139 0.19 13.37 -11.37
CA ARG A 139 -0.82 13.14 -12.42
C ARG A 139 -2.18 13.73 -12.03
N LYS A 140 -2.59 13.57 -10.78
CA LYS A 140 -3.82 14.19 -10.26
C LYS A 140 -3.73 15.72 -10.31
N PHE A 141 -2.62 16.29 -9.83
CA PHE A 141 -2.37 17.72 -9.96
C PHE A 141 -2.47 18.17 -11.42
N ALA A 142 -1.83 17.45 -12.35
CA ALA A 142 -1.84 17.78 -13.77
C ALA A 142 -3.25 17.79 -14.38
N ALA A 143 -4.12 16.87 -13.94
CA ALA A 143 -5.50 16.79 -14.38
C ALA A 143 -6.36 17.98 -13.89
N ASP A 144 -6.12 18.41 -12.65
CA ASP A 144 -6.87 19.50 -12.01
C ASP A 144 -6.27 20.90 -12.29
N TRP A 145 -5.06 20.95 -12.85
CA TRP A 145 -4.30 22.19 -12.98
C TRP A 145 -4.70 23.02 -14.20
N ASP A 146 -5.50 24.06 -13.95
CA ASP A 146 -5.83 25.07 -14.97
C ASP A 146 -4.62 25.96 -15.30
N ARG A 147 -4.03 25.73 -16.48
CA ARG A 147 -2.83 26.44 -16.94
C ARG A 147 -3.22 27.83 -17.46
N LYS A 148 -2.85 28.88 -16.73
CA LYS A 148 -2.82 30.23 -17.31
C LYS A 148 -1.67 30.34 -18.32
N PRO A 149 -1.93 30.64 -19.61
CA PRO A 149 -0.88 30.81 -20.60
C PRO A 149 0.10 31.90 -20.16
N GLY A 150 1.40 31.58 -20.17
CA GLY A 150 2.45 32.55 -19.87
C GLY A 150 2.53 33.67 -20.90
N ARG A 151 3.04 34.84 -20.48
CA ARG A 151 3.20 36.04 -21.31
C ARG A 151 3.99 35.72 -22.60
N PRO A 152 3.51 36.14 -23.79
CA PRO A 152 4.23 35.91 -25.05
C PRO A 152 5.65 36.47 -24.97
N ALA A 153 6.62 35.69 -25.48
CA ALA A 153 7.99 36.15 -25.62
C ALA A 153 8.01 37.44 -26.45
N ARG A 154 8.58 38.51 -25.89
CA ARG A 154 8.74 39.78 -26.59
C ARG A 154 9.70 39.54 -27.76
N ARG A 155 9.20 39.59 -29.00
CA ARG A 155 10.03 39.52 -30.22
C ARG A 155 11.12 40.58 -30.12
N ALA A 156 12.38 40.15 -30.22
CA ALA A 156 13.50 41.05 -30.41
C ALA A 156 13.40 41.67 -31.81
N SER A 157 13.55 42.99 -31.87
CA SER A 157 13.52 43.82 -33.07
C SER A 157 14.71 43.54 -33.99
#